data_AF-A0A2H9SSU5-F1
#
_entry.id   AF-A0A2H9SSU5-F1
#
_cell.length_a   1.000
_cell.length_b   1.000
_cell.length_c   1.000
_cell.angle_alpha   90.00
_cell.angle_beta   90.00
_cell.angle_gamma   90.00
#
_symmetry.space_group_name_H-M   'P 1'
#
loop_
_entity.id
_entity.type
_entity.pdbx_description
1 polymer ?
#
loop_
_entity_poly.entity_id
_entity_poly.type
_entity_poly.pdbx_seq_one_letter_code
_entity_poly.pdbx_strand_id
1 'polypeptide(L)'
;MILLMTAMTYSRIESYRGFALMQSQFEFYMRNLERADYNSSAWQCYHANPATQKEQEDNEKEEKATGSAKLSFKIFVDKKEREASQQRYLQFSMIAKNLLNALYGHTKFLKEAIAKDEGVIDRLLVAIGDESAKLTAKEKISSLCDLSRIKFQDEDLQFIFYNMLEGGVEIPKEERGTLKLQKSYPKLGNYLTMQNKTQIRVYLASRPLLLALFGEEEIVDEIIQKRKELFAEVDKQIDAMPVAEAKAQFQNQFEGRRIHGLISEMLDFTVSKTNPSGYE
;
A
#
# COMPACT_ATOMS: atom_id res chain seq x y z
N MET A 1 61.62 -17.59 -2.01
CA MET A 1 60.18 -17.54 -2.36
C MET A 1 59.27 -17.29 -1.17
N ILE A 2 59.51 -17.86 0.02
CA ILE A 2 58.66 -17.65 1.21
C ILE A 2 58.54 -16.16 1.60
N LEU A 3 59.64 -15.41 1.54
CA LEU A 3 59.70 -13.97 1.89
C LEU A 3 58.88 -13.06 0.93
N LEU A 4 58.74 -13.44 -0.34
CA LEU A 4 57.94 -12.72 -1.33
C LEU A 4 56.43 -12.99 -1.14
N MET A 5 56.07 -14.22 -0.78
CA MET A 5 54.68 -14.57 -0.48
C MET A 5 54.19 -13.85 0.79
N THR A 6 55.03 -13.73 1.83
CA THR A 6 54.71 -12.98 3.06
C THR A 6 54.55 -11.48 2.81
N ALA A 7 55.39 -10.89 1.94
CA ALA A 7 55.26 -9.48 1.58
C ALA A 7 53.98 -9.20 0.77
N MET A 8 53.61 -10.07 -0.16
CA MET A 8 52.37 -9.95 -0.93
C MET A 8 51.11 -10.16 -0.08
N THR A 9 51.14 -11.09 0.88
CA THR A 9 50.01 -11.28 1.81
C THR A 9 49.87 -10.11 2.77
N TYR A 10 50.97 -9.55 3.26
CA TYR A 10 50.94 -8.38 4.13
C TYR A 10 50.40 -7.13 3.40
N SER A 11 50.86 -6.87 2.17
CA SER A 11 50.34 -5.79 1.33
C SER A 11 48.86 -5.94 0.99
N ARG A 12 48.39 -7.17 0.76
CA ARG A 12 46.94 -7.44 0.60
C ARG A 12 46.17 -7.16 1.89
N ILE A 13 46.69 -7.55 3.04
CA ILE A 13 46.01 -7.30 4.33
C ILE A 13 45.91 -5.81 4.64
N GLU A 14 46.95 -5.03 4.37
CA GLU A 14 46.89 -3.56 4.56
C GLU A 14 45.92 -2.88 3.60
N SER A 15 45.90 -3.28 2.33
CA SER A 15 44.93 -2.74 1.36
C SER A 15 43.47 -3.11 1.71
N TYR A 16 43.22 -4.33 2.19
CA TYR A 16 41.90 -4.71 2.71
C TYR A 16 41.50 -3.90 3.94
N ARG A 17 42.42 -3.64 4.87
CA ARG A 17 42.15 -2.79 6.05
C ARG A 17 41.85 -1.35 5.66
N GLY A 18 42.61 -0.78 4.72
CA GLY A 18 42.38 0.56 4.20
C GLY A 18 41.02 0.68 3.52
N PHE A 19 40.65 -0.30 2.69
CA PHE A 19 39.36 -0.34 2.02
C PHE A 19 38.19 -0.46 3.01
N ALA A 20 38.28 -1.36 4.00
CA ALA A 20 37.24 -1.54 5.00
C ALA A 20 37.02 -0.27 5.87
N LEU A 21 38.11 0.43 6.23
CA LEU A 21 38.04 1.71 6.93
C LEU A 21 37.37 2.79 6.09
N MET A 22 37.75 2.91 4.81
CA MET A 22 37.17 3.88 3.89
C MET A 22 35.67 3.60 3.66
N GLN A 23 35.29 2.33 3.48
CA GLN A 23 33.89 1.93 3.31
C GLN A 23 33.08 2.24 4.58
N SER A 24 33.63 1.94 5.77
CA SER A 24 32.97 2.27 7.03
C SER A 24 32.77 3.78 7.21
N GLN A 25 33.77 4.59 6.85
CA GLN A 25 33.66 6.06 6.93
C GLN A 25 32.66 6.61 5.90
N PHE A 26 32.64 6.05 4.69
CA PHE A 26 31.67 6.40 3.66
C PHE A 26 30.25 6.05 4.08
N GLU A 27 30.02 4.84 4.61
CA GLU A 27 28.70 4.42 5.11
C GLU A 27 28.24 5.30 6.29
N PHE A 28 29.15 5.67 7.19
CA PHE A 28 28.86 6.61 8.27
C PHE A 28 28.49 8.00 7.72
N TYR A 29 29.24 8.52 6.76
CA TYR A 29 29.00 9.83 6.13
C TYR A 29 27.65 9.87 5.40
N MET A 30 27.37 8.87 4.55
CA MET A 30 26.11 8.75 3.81
C MET A 30 24.91 8.60 4.76
N ARG A 31 25.08 7.85 5.86
CA ARG A 31 23.99 7.59 6.80
C ARG A 31 23.66 8.78 7.70
N ASN A 32 24.67 9.52 8.14
CA ASN A 32 24.51 10.50 9.22
C ASN A 32 24.58 11.97 8.76
N LEU A 33 25.33 12.28 7.70
CA LEU A 33 25.54 13.66 7.25
C LEU A 33 24.73 13.95 5.99
N GLU A 34 24.90 13.16 4.93
CA GLU A 34 24.26 13.44 3.65
C GLU A 34 22.74 13.24 3.68
N ARG A 35 22.24 12.19 4.34
CA ARG A 35 20.79 11.98 4.51
C ARG A 35 20.13 13.05 5.37
N ALA A 36 20.84 13.62 6.33
CA ALA A 36 20.29 14.67 7.18
C ALA A 36 20.12 15.97 6.37
N ASP A 37 21.15 16.36 5.62
CA ASP A 37 21.12 17.57 4.77
C ASP A 37 20.18 17.41 3.56
N TYR A 38 20.11 16.22 2.97
CA TYR A 38 19.18 15.93 1.88
C TYR A 38 17.73 15.95 2.38
N ASN A 39 17.47 15.36 3.55
CA ASN A 39 16.14 15.41 4.16
C ASN A 39 15.77 16.83 4.58
N SER A 40 16.68 17.61 5.19
CA SER A 40 16.39 18.98 5.60
C SER A 40 16.18 19.89 4.40
N SER A 41 16.95 19.72 3.33
CA SER A 41 16.78 20.48 2.08
C SER A 41 15.49 20.09 1.37
N ALA A 42 15.15 18.80 1.33
CA ALA A 42 13.86 18.34 0.80
C ALA A 42 12.68 18.87 1.64
N TRP A 43 12.81 18.91 2.97
CA TRP A 43 11.82 19.48 3.87
C TRP A 43 11.65 20.99 3.66
N GLN A 44 12.75 21.72 3.53
CA GLN A 44 12.73 23.16 3.24
C GLN A 44 12.11 23.45 1.88
N CYS A 45 12.44 22.68 0.84
CA CYS A 45 11.80 22.79 -0.48
C CYS A 45 10.31 22.44 -0.45
N TYR A 46 9.91 21.47 0.39
CA TYR A 46 8.50 21.10 0.57
C TYR A 46 7.70 22.20 1.29
N HIS A 47 8.28 22.86 2.29
CA HIS A 47 7.60 23.91 3.07
C HIS A 47 7.73 25.34 2.49
N ALA A 48 8.70 25.59 1.63
CA ALA A 48 8.86 26.85 0.90
C ALA A 48 7.99 26.93 -0.37
N ASN A 49 7.28 25.85 -0.72
CA ASN A 49 6.43 25.80 -1.90
C ASN A 49 5.08 26.51 -1.59
N PRO A 50 4.60 27.47 -2.40
CA PRO A 50 3.34 28.17 -2.14
C PRO A 50 2.09 27.27 -2.13
N ALA A 51 2.20 26.05 -2.68
CA ALA A 51 1.14 25.05 -2.67
C ALA A 51 0.88 24.48 -1.26
N THR A 52 1.92 24.28 -0.44
CA THR A 52 1.83 23.70 0.91
C THR A 52 1.37 24.71 1.96
N GLN A 53 1.58 26.02 1.74
CA GLN A 53 1.07 27.06 2.64
C GLN A 53 -0.45 27.31 2.45
N LYS A 54 -0.96 27.21 1.22
CA LYS A 54 -2.41 27.23 0.96
C LYS A 54 -3.12 25.96 1.44
N GLU A 55 -2.47 24.79 1.35
CA GLU A 55 -3.01 23.55 1.93
C GLU A 55 -3.16 23.62 3.46
N GLN A 56 -2.32 24.38 4.17
CA GLN A 56 -2.46 24.53 5.63
C GLN A 56 -3.62 25.46 6.03
N GLU A 57 -3.91 26.49 5.25
CA GLU A 57 -5.04 27.42 5.52
C GLU A 57 -6.39 26.83 5.08
N ASP A 58 -6.46 26.05 3.99
CA ASP A 58 -7.70 25.40 3.55
C ASP A 58 -8.07 24.16 4.41
N ASN A 59 -7.10 23.58 5.13
CA ASN A 59 -7.31 22.45 6.05
C ASN A 59 -8.14 22.80 7.31
N GLU A 60 -8.42 24.07 7.59
CA GLU A 60 -9.28 24.47 8.71
C GLU A 60 -10.79 24.49 8.36
N LYS A 61 -11.17 24.36 7.08
CA LYS A 61 -12.58 24.49 6.66
C LYS A 61 -13.15 23.37 5.79
N GLU A 62 -12.36 22.40 5.34
CA GLU A 62 -12.93 21.20 4.70
C GLU A 62 -13.42 20.21 5.75
N GLU A 63 -14.71 19.85 5.67
CA GLU A 63 -15.30 18.75 6.44
C GLU A 63 -14.38 17.54 6.39
N LYS A 64 -13.89 17.07 7.56
CA LYS A 64 -12.96 15.94 7.68
C LYS A 64 -13.44 14.78 6.82
N ALA A 65 -12.84 14.60 5.64
CA ALA A 65 -13.14 13.54 4.71
C ALA A 65 -13.28 12.19 5.44
N THR A 66 -14.46 11.58 5.40
CA THR A 66 -14.74 10.31 6.10
C THR A 66 -14.07 9.12 5.42
N GLY A 67 -13.80 9.23 4.11
CA GLY A 67 -13.18 8.20 3.29
C GLY A 67 -11.65 8.27 3.18
N SER A 68 -11.04 7.11 2.90
CA SER A 68 -9.61 6.98 2.54
C SER A 68 -9.46 6.37 1.14
N ALA A 69 -8.44 6.77 0.39
CA ALA A 69 -8.05 6.12 -0.86
C ALA A 69 -7.56 4.67 -0.66
N LYS A 70 -7.33 4.25 0.59
CA LYS A 70 -6.75 2.95 0.96
C LYS A 70 -7.70 2.18 1.87
N LEU A 71 -7.55 0.86 1.89
CA LEU A 71 -8.33 0.00 2.78
C LEU A 71 -7.84 0.15 4.23
N SER A 72 -8.76 0.47 5.16
CA SER A 72 -8.40 0.47 6.58
C SER A 72 -8.14 -0.96 7.07
N PHE A 73 -6.90 -1.23 7.49
CA PHE A 73 -6.50 -2.52 8.01
C PHE A 73 -6.65 -2.61 9.54
N LYS A 74 -6.98 -1.48 10.19
CA LYS A 74 -7.14 -1.39 11.64
C LYS A 74 -8.17 -2.39 12.18
N ILE A 75 -9.25 -2.65 11.43
CA ILE A 75 -10.32 -3.57 11.82
C ILE A 75 -9.83 -5.02 12.01
N PHE A 76 -8.75 -5.42 11.32
CA PHE A 76 -8.19 -6.76 11.46
C PHE A 76 -7.32 -6.86 12.72
N VAL A 77 -6.58 -5.81 13.07
CA VAL A 77 -5.61 -5.86 14.17
C VAL A 77 -6.15 -5.38 15.52
N ASP A 78 -7.15 -4.47 15.53
CA ASP A 78 -7.76 -3.97 16.76
C ASP A 78 -9.02 -4.77 17.12
N LYS A 79 -8.93 -5.56 18.20
CA LYS A 79 -10.02 -6.41 18.69
C LYS A 79 -11.31 -5.63 18.95
N LYS A 80 -11.21 -4.40 19.49
CA LYS A 80 -12.39 -3.58 19.81
C LYS A 80 -13.14 -3.17 18.55
N GLU A 81 -12.42 -2.75 17.51
CA GLU A 81 -13.01 -2.39 16.22
C GLU A 81 -13.67 -3.60 15.53
N ARG A 82 -13.04 -4.78 15.66
CA ARG A 82 -13.56 -6.03 15.11
C ARG A 82 -14.88 -6.47 15.77
N GLU A 83 -14.95 -6.37 17.09
CA GLU A 83 -16.11 -6.76 17.89
C GLU A 83 -17.24 -5.72 17.84
N ALA A 84 -16.93 -4.44 17.56
CA ALA A 84 -17.92 -3.38 17.49
C ALA A 84 -18.96 -3.56 16.37
N SER A 85 -18.58 -4.17 15.24
CA SER A 85 -19.53 -4.46 14.16
C SER A 85 -19.08 -5.67 13.34
N GLN A 86 -19.72 -6.82 13.58
CA GLN A 86 -19.47 -8.05 12.84
C GLN A 86 -19.78 -7.89 11.34
N GLN A 87 -20.87 -7.22 11.00
CA GLN A 87 -21.22 -6.95 9.60
C GLN A 87 -20.11 -6.16 8.91
N ARG A 88 -19.59 -5.11 9.56
CA ARG A 88 -18.49 -4.31 9.01
C ARG A 88 -17.22 -5.14 8.86
N TYR A 89 -16.88 -5.98 9.83
CA TYR A 89 -15.75 -6.91 9.70
C TYR A 89 -15.89 -7.81 8.48
N LEU A 90 -17.06 -8.42 8.27
CA LEU A 90 -17.31 -9.28 7.10
C LEU A 90 -17.15 -8.52 5.77
N GLN A 91 -17.63 -7.27 5.72
CA GLN A 91 -17.48 -6.41 4.54
C GLN A 91 -16.00 -6.10 4.27
N PHE A 92 -15.24 -5.69 5.29
CA PHE A 92 -13.81 -5.45 5.16
C PHE A 92 -13.03 -6.71 4.78
N SER A 93 -13.39 -7.88 5.34
CA SER A 93 -12.77 -9.17 4.99
C SER A 93 -13.02 -9.54 3.54
N MET A 94 -14.24 -9.34 3.03
CA MET A 94 -14.56 -9.56 1.62
C MET A 94 -13.71 -8.65 0.71
N ILE A 95 -13.64 -7.36 1.02
CA ILE A 95 -12.84 -6.39 0.24
C ILE A 95 -11.35 -6.76 0.31
N ALA A 96 -10.83 -7.11 1.49
CA ALA A 96 -9.44 -7.52 1.68
C ALA A 96 -9.11 -8.78 0.87
N LYS A 97 -10.00 -9.78 0.88
CA LYS A 97 -9.84 -11.01 0.09
C LYS A 97 -9.77 -10.70 -1.42
N ASN A 98 -10.70 -9.88 -1.91
CA ASN A 98 -10.72 -9.49 -3.32
C ASN A 98 -9.48 -8.66 -3.68
N LEU A 99 -9.04 -7.76 -2.80
CA LEU A 99 -7.83 -6.96 -2.99
C LEU A 99 -6.58 -7.84 -3.05
N LEU A 100 -6.42 -8.79 -2.13
CA LEU A 100 -5.28 -9.71 -2.12
C LEU A 100 -5.25 -10.57 -3.39
N ASN A 101 -6.41 -11.02 -3.86
CA ASN A 101 -6.52 -11.73 -5.14
C ASN A 101 -6.19 -10.83 -6.34
N ALA A 102 -6.64 -9.58 -6.36
CA ALA A 102 -6.31 -8.63 -7.42
C ALA A 102 -4.80 -8.31 -7.46
N LEU A 103 -4.17 -8.18 -6.29
CA LEU A 103 -2.73 -7.86 -6.17
C LEU A 103 -1.83 -9.06 -6.46
N TYR A 104 -2.20 -10.24 -5.95
CA TYR A 104 -1.29 -11.39 -5.88
C TYR A 104 -1.85 -12.65 -6.53
N GLY A 105 -3.10 -12.69 -6.99
CA GLY A 105 -3.69 -13.91 -7.57
C GLY A 105 -2.95 -14.41 -8.82
N HIS A 106 -2.13 -13.57 -9.45
CA HIS A 106 -1.26 -13.95 -10.55
C HIS A 106 0.09 -14.54 -10.11
N THR A 107 0.52 -14.32 -8.86
CA THR A 107 1.83 -14.69 -8.34
C THR A 107 1.92 -16.19 -8.08
N LYS A 108 3.11 -16.74 -8.23
CA LYS A 108 3.40 -18.14 -8.00
C LYS A 108 3.16 -18.53 -6.54
N PHE A 109 3.65 -17.73 -5.59
CA PHE A 109 3.55 -18.07 -4.17
C PHE A 109 2.09 -18.17 -3.70
N LEU A 110 1.20 -17.29 -4.19
CA LEU A 110 -0.21 -17.34 -3.81
C LEU A 110 -0.96 -18.42 -4.57
N LYS A 111 -0.67 -18.64 -5.85
CA LYS A 111 -1.26 -19.75 -6.63
C LYS A 111 -0.95 -21.11 -6.02
N GLU A 112 0.30 -21.34 -5.62
CA GLU A 112 0.71 -22.59 -4.97
C GLU A 112 0.01 -22.76 -3.61
N ALA A 113 -0.15 -21.68 -2.85
CA ALA A 113 -0.88 -21.70 -1.59
C ALA A 113 -2.38 -22.02 -1.79
N ILE A 114 -3.04 -21.37 -2.76
CA ILE A 114 -4.45 -21.61 -3.08
C ILE A 114 -4.67 -23.04 -3.60
N ALA A 115 -3.73 -23.57 -4.39
CA ALA A 115 -3.81 -24.94 -4.89
C ALA A 115 -3.72 -26.00 -3.78
N LYS A 116 -3.04 -25.68 -2.66
CA LYS A 116 -3.01 -26.53 -1.47
C LYS A 116 -4.25 -26.34 -0.59
N ASP A 117 -4.70 -25.10 -0.46
CA ASP A 117 -5.87 -24.72 0.33
C ASP A 117 -6.58 -23.50 -0.27
N GLU A 118 -7.79 -23.73 -0.79
CA GLU A 118 -8.62 -22.68 -1.37
C GLU A 118 -9.01 -21.59 -0.36
N GLY A 119 -9.01 -21.90 0.94
CA GLY A 119 -9.34 -20.99 2.04
C GLY A 119 -8.16 -20.19 2.61
N VAL A 120 -6.97 -20.25 2.00
CA VAL A 120 -5.73 -19.73 2.62
C VAL A 120 -5.80 -18.24 2.93
N ILE A 121 -6.47 -17.44 2.10
CA ILE A 121 -6.62 -16.00 2.32
C ILE A 121 -7.53 -15.71 3.51
N ASP A 122 -8.64 -16.45 3.64
CA ASP A 122 -9.55 -16.29 4.79
C ASP A 122 -8.84 -16.70 6.08
N ARG A 123 -8.09 -17.81 6.05
CA ARG A 123 -7.25 -18.24 7.18
C ARG A 123 -6.20 -17.20 7.54
N LEU A 124 -5.54 -16.59 6.54
CA LEU A 124 -4.57 -15.52 6.77
C LEU A 124 -5.20 -14.32 7.47
N LEU A 125 -6.36 -13.84 7.02
CA LEU A 125 -7.04 -12.67 7.61
C LEU A 125 -7.49 -12.95 9.06
N VAL A 126 -7.95 -14.16 9.35
CA VAL A 126 -8.29 -14.58 10.71
C VAL A 126 -7.03 -14.66 11.59
N ALA A 127 -5.98 -15.33 11.09
CA ALA A 127 -4.73 -15.50 11.80
C ALA A 127 -4.07 -14.15 12.13
N ILE A 128 -4.12 -13.17 11.22
CA ILE A 128 -3.65 -11.80 11.47
C ILE A 128 -4.31 -11.23 12.72
N GLY A 129 -5.62 -11.41 12.82
CA GLY A 129 -6.39 -10.88 13.92
C GLY A 129 -6.17 -11.63 15.24
N ASP A 130 -5.91 -12.92 15.20
CA ASP A 130 -5.67 -13.73 16.39
C ASP A 130 -4.25 -13.49 16.94
N GLU A 131 -3.25 -13.44 16.05
CA GLU A 131 -1.87 -13.19 16.44
C GLU A 131 -1.65 -11.73 16.87
N SER A 132 -2.35 -10.76 16.24
CA SER A 132 -2.26 -9.36 16.69
C SER A 132 -2.81 -9.16 18.11
N ALA A 133 -3.79 -9.95 18.52
CA ALA A 133 -4.37 -9.90 19.86
C ALA A 133 -3.43 -10.45 20.94
N LYS A 134 -2.44 -11.27 20.57
CA LYS A 134 -1.44 -11.84 21.49
C LYS A 134 -0.26 -10.89 21.73
N LEU A 135 -0.09 -9.86 20.91
CA LEU A 135 1.01 -8.89 21.04
C LEU A 135 0.90 -8.08 22.34
N THR A 136 2.05 -7.80 22.96
CA THR A 136 2.09 -6.99 24.17
C THR A 136 1.78 -5.52 23.88
N ALA A 137 1.45 -4.74 24.93
CA ALA A 137 1.18 -3.30 24.78
C ALA A 137 2.34 -2.52 24.12
N LYS A 138 3.59 -2.97 24.31
CA LYS A 138 4.79 -2.38 23.69
C LYS A 138 4.93 -2.75 22.20
N GLU A 139 4.35 -3.88 21.80
CA GLU A 139 4.42 -4.40 20.42
C GLU A 139 3.18 -4.05 19.60
N LYS A 140 2.22 -3.34 20.20
CA LYS A 140 0.96 -2.94 19.57
C LYS A 140 1.20 -2.35 18.18
N ILE A 141 0.39 -2.81 17.23
CA ILE A 141 0.44 -2.38 15.83
C ILE A 141 -0.23 -1.01 15.72
N SER A 142 0.57 0.01 15.45
CA SER A 142 0.13 1.40 15.31
C SER A 142 0.26 1.91 13.88
N SER A 143 1.23 1.40 13.15
CA SER A 143 1.57 1.73 11.77
C SER A 143 1.59 0.47 10.90
N LEU A 144 1.61 0.64 9.57
CA LEU A 144 1.70 -0.49 8.64
C LEU A 144 3.03 -1.23 8.75
N CYS A 145 4.12 -0.54 9.10
CA CYS A 145 5.43 -1.17 9.32
C CYS A 145 5.39 -2.17 10.48
N ASP A 146 4.55 -1.90 11.49
CA ASP A 146 4.39 -2.78 12.66
C ASP A 146 3.70 -4.10 12.31
N LEU A 147 3.08 -4.25 11.14
CA LEU A 147 2.50 -5.53 10.68
C LEU A 147 3.55 -6.64 10.61
N SER A 148 4.81 -6.29 10.36
CA SER A 148 5.95 -7.22 10.37
C SER A 148 6.19 -7.90 11.72
N ARG A 149 5.60 -7.39 12.82
CA ARG A 149 5.69 -7.99 14.15
C ARG A 149 4.77 -9.21 14.33
N ILE A 150 3.79 -9.38 13.45
CA ILE A 150 2.90 -10.55 13.48
C ILE A 150 3.72 -11.78 13.08
N LYS A 151 3.71 -12.78 13.96
CA LYS A 151 4.36 -14.07 13.74
C LYS A 151 3.31 -15.17 13.79
N PHE A 152 3.17 -15.92 12.70
CA PHE A 152 2.29 -17.07 12.63
C PHE A 152 3.04 -18.35 13.02
N GLN A 153 2.31 -19.29 13.59
CA GLN A 153 2.81 -20.65 13.83
C GLN A 153 2.86 -21.47 12.54
N ASP A 154 1.95 -21.17 11.60
CA ASP A 154 1.90 -21.79 10.28
C ASP A 154 2.97 -21.15 9.38
N GLU A 155 3.95 -21.95 8.97
CA GLU A 155 5.07 -21.52 8.13
C GLU A 155 4.62 -21.06 6.74
N ASP A 156 3.58 -21.70 6.17
CA ASP A 156 3.03 -21.31 4.86
C ASP A 156 2.37 -19.93 4.97
N LEU A 157 1.58 -19.68 6.02
CA LEU A 157 0.99 -18.35 6.27
C LEU A 157 2.06 -17.28 6.52
N GLN A 158 3.11 -17.61 7.28
CA GLN A 158 4.23 -16.71 7.53
C GLN A 158 4.96 -16.35 6.24
N PHE A 159 5.22 -17.34 5.38
CA PHE A 159 5.87 -17.13 4.09
C PHE A 159 5.01 -16.25 3.17
N ILE A 160 3.71 -16.54 3.04
CA ILE A 160 2.80 -15.76 2.20
C ILE A 160 2.73 -14.31 2.68
N PHE A 161 2.52 -14.11 3.99
CA PHE A 161 2.42 -12.76 4.55
C PHE A 161 3.71 -11.96 4.40
N TYR A 162 4.86 -12.60 4.60
CA TYR A 162 6.16 -12.00 4.38
C TYR A 162 6.31 -11.48 2.95
N ASN A 163 6.01 -12.31 1.94
CA ASN A 163 6.07 -11.90 0.53
C ASN A 163 5.12 -10.72 0.26
N MET A 164 3.90 -10.73 0.81
CA MET A 164 2.95 -9.61 0.65
C MET A 164 3.48 -8.29 1.25
N LEU A 165 4.15 -8.34 2.40
CA LEU A 165 4.71 -7.15 3.05
C LEU A 165 5.97 -6.63 2.36
N GLU A 166 6.85 -7.51 1.92
CA GLU A 166 8.10 -7.14 1.24
C GLU A 166 7.86 -6.67 -0.20
N GLY A 167 6.86 -7.24 -0.88
CA GLY A 167 6.75 -7.10 -2.33
C GLY A 167 7.92 -7.81 -3.03
N GLY A 168 7.96 -7.79 -4.36
CA GLY A 168 9.07 -8.43 -5.04
C GLY A 168 8.94 -8.52 -6.54
N VAL A 169 9.92 -9.22 -7.12
CA VAL A 169 9.96 -9.54 -8.54
C VAL A 169 9.92 -11.06 -8.68
N GLU A 170 8.90 -11.57 -9.35
CA GLU A 170 8.91 -12.97 -9.78
C GLU A 170 9.83 -13.10 -10.98
N ILE A 171 10.99 -13.69 -10.75
CA ILE A 171 11.89 -14.11 -11.82
C ILE A 171 11.28 -15.41 -12.39
N PRO A 172 10.73 -15.41 -13.62
CA PRO A 172 10.28 -16.65 -14.23
C PRO A 172 11.48 -17.60 -14.35
N LYS A 173 11.28 -18.88 -14.00
CA LYS A 173 12.29 -19.90 -14.31
C LYS A 173 12.45 -19.95 -15.83
N GLU A 174 13.68 -19.85 -16.33
CA GLU A 174 13.97 -19.91 -17.77
C GLU A 174 13.43 -21.21 -18.38
N GLU A 175 12.31 -21.11 -19.09
CA GLU A 175 11.89 -22.13 -20.03
C GLU A 175 12.12 -21.59 -21.44
N ARG A 176 13.20 -22.08 -22.08
CA ARG A 176 13.42 -22.03 -23.54
C ARG A 176 13.53 -20.62 -24.14
N GLY A 177 14.53 -19.85 -23.71
CA GLY A 177 15.11 -18.76 -24.53
C GLY A 177 14.20 -17.57 -24.86
N THR A 178 13.04 -17.43 -24.21
CA THR A 178 12.23 -16.21 -24.29
C THR A 178 12.23 -15.52 -22.93
N LEU A 179 12.91 -14.38 -22.84
CA LEU A 179 12.87 -13.47 -21.71
C LEU A 179 11.45 -12.89 -21.60
N LYS A 180 10.55 -13.57 -20.88
CA LYS A 180 9.27 -12.97 -20.49
C LYS A 180 9.51 -11.96 -19.38
N LEU A 181 8.82 -10.82 -19.49
CA LEU A 181 8.85 -9.71 -18.53
C LEU A 181 8.81 -10.22 -17.08
N GLN A 182 9.76 -9.75 -16.28
CA GLN A 182 9.75 -9.90 -14.82
C GLN A 182 8.43 -9.33 -14.28
N LYS A 183 7.54 -10.19 -13.75
CA LYS A 183 6.31 -9.73 -13.11
C LYS A 183 6.65 -9.33 -11.69
N SER A 184 6.71 -8.03 -11.42
CA SER A 184 6.79 -7.54 -10.05
C SER A 184 5.40 -7.49 -9.43
N TYR A 185 5.35 -7.70 -8.12
CA TYR A 185 4.14 -7.51 -7.33
C TYR A 185 4.40 -6.46 -6.23
N PRO A 186 3.43 -5.60 -5.94
CA PRO A 186 3.63 -4.46 -5.06
C PRO A 186 3.55 -4.86 -3.58
N LYS A 187 4.10 -4.00 -2.70
CA LYS A 187 3.94 -4.13 -1.26
C LYS A 187 2.49 -3.90 -0.84
N LEU A 188 1.98 -4.76 0.03
CA LEU A 188 0.61 -4.65 0.56
C LEU A 188 0.37 -3.30 1.23
N GLY A 189 1.37 -2.76 1.95
CA GLY A 189 1.30 -1.46 2.62
C GLY A 189 0.98 -0.27 1.71
N ASN A 190 1.17 -0.39 0.39
CA ASN A 190 0.80 0.67 -0.56
C ASN A 190 -0.72 0.87 -0.64
N TYR A 191 -1.50 -0.19 -0.37
CA TYR A 191 -2.96 -0.23 -0.52
C TYR A 191 -3.73 -0.16 0.80
N LEU A 192 -3.01 -0.18 1.92
CA LEU A 192 -3.58 -0.21 3.26
C LEU A 192 -3.38 1.11 4.02
N THR A 193 -4.20 1.32 5.04
CA THR A 193 -4.03 2.39 6.03
C THR A 193 -4.36 1.89 7.43
N MET A 194 -3.70 2.45 8.45
CA MET A 194 -4.00 2.21 9.87
C MET A 194 -4.94 3.28 10.46
N GLN A 195 -5.36 4.25 9.66
CA GLN A 195 -6.29 5.28 10.08
C GLN A 195 -7.69 4.68 10.32
N ASN A 196 -8.41 5.23 11.30
CA ASN A 196 -9.79 4.85 11.58
C ASN A 196 -10.77 5.53 10.61
N LYS A 197 -10.60 5.28 9.31
CA LYS A 197 -11.51 5.74 8.26
C LYS A 197 -12.48 4.61 7.97
N THR A 198 -13.78 4.92 7.99
CA THR A 198 -14.83 3.92 7.86
C THR A 198 -15.20 3.63 6.42
N GLN A 199 -14.84 4.54 5.50
CA GLN A 199 -15.23 4.49 4.10
C GLN A 199 -14.01 4.46 3.18
N ILE A 200 -14.18 3.89 1.99
CA ILE A 200 -13.19 3.90 0.91
C ILE A 200 -13.60 4.96 -0.10
N ARG A 201 -12.73 5.94 -0.32
CA ARG A 201 -12.95 7.01 -1.30
C ARG A 201 -12.77 6.48 -2.71
N VAL A 202 -13.89 6.22 -3.39
CA VAL A 202 -13.93 5.65 -4.74
C VAL A 202 -13.34 6.61 -5.77
N TYR A 203 -13.25 7.91 -5.51
CA TYR A 203 -12.60 8.85 -6.44
C TYR A 203 -11.06 8.72 -6.46
N LEU A 204 -10.44 8.31 -5.35
CA LEU A 204 -8.97 8.22 -5.20
C LEU A 204 -8.45 6.79 -4.98
N ALA A 205 -9.33 5.80 -4.91
CA ALA A 205 -8.93 4.41 -4.73
C ALA A 205 -8.07 3.92 -5.91
N SER A 206 -7.05 3.11 -5.63
CA SER A 206 -6.22 2.56 -6.71
C SER A 206 -6.95 1.52 -7.53
N ARG A 207 -6.45 1.25 -8.76
CA ARG A 207 -7.05 0.25 -9.67
C ARG A 207 -7.28 -1.12 -8.98
N PRO A 208 -6.33 -1.72 -8.26
CA PRO A 208 -6.57 -2.99 -7.56
C PRO A 208 -7.66 -2.91 -6.49
N LEU A 209 -7.77 -1.77 -5.80
CA LEU A 209 -8.83 -1.57 -4.81
C LEU A 209 -10.19 -1.37 -5.48
N LEU A 210 -10.26 -0.71 -6.64
CA LEU A 210 -11.48 -0.64 -7.43
C LEU A 210 -11.91 -2.02 -7.94
N LEU A 211 -10.98 -2.82 -8.47
CA LEU A 211 -11.29 -4.22 -8.82
C LEU A 211 -11.87 -4.98 -7.62
N ALA A 212 -11.33 -4.75 -6.42
CA ALA A 212 -11.85 -5.39 -5.21
C ALA A 212 -13.29 -5.00 -4.85
N LEU A 213 -13.74 -3.81 -5.27
CA LEU A 213 -15.06 -3.24 -4.96
C LEU A 213 -16.10 -3.45 -6.08
N PHE A 214 -15.67 -3.52 -7.34
CA PHE A 214 -16.53 -3.58 -8.52
C PHE A 214 -16.44 -4.90 -9.29
N GLY A 215 -15.37 -5.69 -9.09
CA GLY A 215 -15.20 -7.04 -9.65
C GLY A 215 -14.86 -7.08 -11.14
N GLU A 216 -15.36 -6.16 -11.95
CA GLU A 216 -15.21 -6.15 -13.41
C GLU A 216 -14.21 -5.08 -13.88
N GLU A 217 -13.27 -5.47 -14.76
CA GLU A 217 -12.26 -4.54 -15.29
C GLU A 217 -12.88 -3.41 -16.12
N GLU A 218 -13.95 -3.68 -16.87
CA GLU A 218 -14.65 -2.69 -17.69
C GLU A 218 -15.22 -1.55 -16.83
N ILE A 219 -15.87 -1.88 -15.70
CA ILE A 219 -16.38 -0.89 -14.74
C ILE A 219 -15.24 -0.05 -14.19
N VAL A 220 -14.11 -0.68 -13.87
CA VAL A 220 -12.94 0.00 -13.31
C VAL A 220 -12.34 0.98 -14.31
N ASP A 221 -12.25 0.61 -15.59
CA ASP A 221 -11.78 1.49 -16.65
C ASP A 221 -12.71 2.68 -16.86
N GLU A 222 -14.03 2.45 -16.82
CA GLU A 222 -15.02 3.54 -16.85
C GLU A 222 -14.87 4.49 -15.65
N ILE A 223 -14.65 3.96 -14.44
CA ILE A 223 -14.42 4.78 -13.24
C ILE A 223 -13.17 5.63 -13.43
N ILE A 224 -12.05 5.03 -13.88
CA ILE A 224 -10.78 5.73 -14.09
C ILE A 224 -10.94 6.84 -15.12
N GLN A 225 -11.59 6.54 -16.24
CA GLN A 225 -11.88 7.54 -17.28
C GLN A 225 -12.76 8.66 -16.73
N LYS A 226 -13.81 8.31 -15.99
CA LYS A 226 -14.74 9.31 -15.43
C LYS A 226 -14.08 10.22 -14.40
N ARG A 227 -13.13 9.70 -13.61
CA ARG A 227 -12.32 10.52 -12.68
C ARG A 227 -11.52 11.59 -13.41
N LYS A 228 -10.93 11.26 -14.57
CA LYS A 228 -10.15 12.22 -15.38
C LYS A 228 -11.04 13.31 -15.95
N GLU A 229 -12.23 12.95 -16.42
CA GLU A 229 -13.23 13.91 -16.90
C GLU A 229 -13.67 14.87 -15.78
N LEU A 230 -14.08 14.32 -14.63
CA LEU A 230 -14.54 15.11 -13.48
C LEU A 230 -13.42 16.01 -12.93
N PHE A 231 -12.18 15.51 -12.89
CA PHE A 231 -11.03 16.33 -12.50
C PHE A 231 -10.88 17.54 -13.44
N ALA A 232 -10.94 17.33 -14.76
CA ALA A 232 -10.85 18.40 -15.74
C ALA A 232 -12.05 19.37 -15.68
N GLU A 233 -13.22 18.94 -15.24
CA GLU A 233 -14.41 19.80 -15.09
C GLU A 233 -14.42 20.61 -13.79
N VAL A 234 -13.87 20.06 -12.71
CA VAL A 234 -13.81 20.71 -11.39
C VAL A 234 -12.57 21.62 -11.26
N ASP A 235 -11.48 21.34 -11.97
CA ASP A 235 -10.23 22.13 -11.96
C ASP A 235 -10.24 23.31 -12.96
N LYS A 236 -11.28 23.44 -13.79
CA LYS A 236 -11.45 24.60 -14.68
C LYS A 236 -11.54 25.90 -13.87
N GLN A 237 -10.79 26.93 -14.27
CA GLN A 237 -10.83 28.24 -13.62
C GLN A 237 -12.05 29.08 -14.00
N ILE A 238 -12.69 28.78 -15.12
CA ILE A 238 -13.89 29.44 -15.65
C ILE A 238 -14.92 28.34 -15.91
N ASP A 239 -16.12 28.48 -15.36
CA ASP A 239 -17.21 27.49 -15.42
C ASP A 239 -16.87 26.11 -14.80
N ALA A 240 -16.27 26.13 -13.61
CA ALA A 240 -16.01 24.93 -12.83
C ALA A 240 -17.32 24.26 -12.40
N MET A 241 -17.43 22.94 -12.60
CA MET A 241 -18.54 22.17 -12.03
C MET A 241 -18.44 22.21 -10.48
N PRO A 242 -19.54 22.49 -9.77
CA PRO A 242 -19.56 22.38 -8.31
C PRO A 242 -19.24 20.96 -7.84
N VAL A 243 -18.40 20.83 -6.81
CA VAL A 243 -17.98 19.53 -6.26
C VAL A 243 -19.17 18.65 -5.84
N ALA A 244 -20.25 19.27 -5.35
CA ALA A 244 -21.47 18.57 -4.96
C ALA A 244 -22.19 17.92 -6.16
N GLU A 245 -22.20 18.59 -7.31
CA GLU A 245 -22.77 18.08 -8.54
C GLU A 245 -21.92 16.95 -9.12
N ALA A 246 -20.59 17.13 -9.14
CA ALA A 246 -19.64 16.10 -9.53
C ALA A 246 -19.77 14.83 -8.67
N LYS A 247 -19.92 14.99 -7.35
CA LYS A 247 -20.18 13.89 -6.41
C LYS A 247 -21.48 13.16 -6.76
N ALA A 248 -22.59 13.89 -6.96
CA ALA A 248 -23.87 13.29 -7.27
C ALA A 248 -23.84 12.52 -8.60
N GLN A 249 -23.21 13.09 -9.64
CA GLN A 249 -23.03 12.43 -10.92
C GLN A 249 -22.19 11.14 -10.78
N PHE A 250 -21.06 11.21 -10.08
CA PHE A 250 -20.18 10.07 -9.86
C PHE A 250 -20.86 8.96 -9.05
N GLN A 251 -21.58 9.33 -8.00
CA GLN A 251 -22.34 8.40 -7.17
C GLN A 251 -23.45 7.70 -7.97
N ASN A 252 -24.29 8.46 -8.68
CA ASN A 252 -25.41 7.91 -9.44
C ASN A 252 -24.95 6.93 -10.53
N GLN A 253 -23.77 7.15 -11.12
CA GLN A 253 -23.24 6.31 -12.19
C GLN A 253 -22.68 4.96 -11.69
N PHE A 254 -22.04 4.93 -10.52
CA PHE A 254 -21.26 3.76 -10.07
C PHE A 254 -21.78 3.09 -8.81
N GLU A 255 -22.58 3.76 -7.96
CA GLU A 255 -23.02 3.21 -6.68
C GLU A 255 -23.74 1.85 -6.83
N GLY A 256 -24.59 1.72 -7.86
CA GLY A 256 -25.35 0.49 -8.15
C GLY A 256 -24.55 -0.63 -8.83
N ARG A 257 -23.31 -0.37 -9.25
CA ARG A 257 -22.47 -1.30 -10.02
C ARG A 257 -21.42 -2.02 -9.17
N ARG A 258 -21.42 -1.80 -7.85
CA ARG A 258 -20.54 -2.49 -6.90
C ARG A 258 -20.85 -3.98 -6.82
N ILE A 259 -19.90 -4.77 -6.33
CA ILE A 259 -20.12 -6.21 -6.10
C ILE A 259 -21.32 -6.47 -5.19
N HIS A 260 -22.06 -7.55 -5.49
CA HIS A 260 -23.24 -7.92 -4.72
C HIS A 260 -22.88 -8.17 -3.24
N GLY A 261 -23.69 -7.63 -2.33
CA GLY A 261 -23.49 -7.77 -0.89
C GLY A 261 -22.61 -6.68 -0.25
N LEU A 262 -21.97 -5.80 -1.04
CA LEU A 262 -21.28 -4.62 -0.51
C LEU A 262 -22.29 -3.54 -0.08
N ILE A 263 -22.21 -3.10 1.17
CA ILE A 263 -23.07 -2.03 1.70
C ILE A 263 -22.59 -0.65 1.21
N SER A 264 -23.53 0.26 0.90
CA SER A 264 -23.20 1.56 0.29
C SER A 264 -22.39 2.45 1.24
N GLU A 265 -22.67 2.34 2.54
CA GLU A 265 -22.08 3.15 3.59
C GLU A 265 -20.56 2.96 3.72
N MET A 266 -20.00 1.93 3.08
CA MET A 266 -18.56 1.66 3.01
C MET A 266 -17.85 2.46 1.92
N LEU A 267 -18.58 3.10 1.02
CA LEU A 267 -18.05 3.83 -0.12
C LEU A 267 -18.26 5.33 0.06
N ASP A 268 -17.22 6.10 -0.25
CA ASP A 268 -17.26 7.55 -0.32
C ASP A 268 -17.03 7.99 -1.78
N PHE A 269 -18.07 8.56 -2.40
CA PHE A 269 -18.03 9.07 -3.77
C PHE A 269 -17.63 10.55 -3.86
N THR A 270 -17.14 11.14 -2.77
CA THR A 270 -16.71 12.55 -2.76
C THR A 270 -15.58 12.77 -3.76
N VAL A 271 -15.85 13.67 -4.73
CA VAL A 271 -14.89 14.17 -5.71
C VAL A 271 -14.10 15.32 -5.09
N SER A 272 -12.81 15.44 -5.42
CA SER A 272 -11.97 16.56 -4.98
C SER A 272 -11.13 17.10 -6.13
N LYS A 273 -10.53 18.27 -5.92
CA LYS A 273 -9.52 18.86 -6.82
C LYS A 273 -8.16 18.15 -6.77
N THR A 274 -8.08 17.01 -6.08
CA THR A 274 -6.88 16.18 -6.07
C THR A 274 -6.81 15.42 -7.39
N ASN A 275 -5.67 15.48 -8.09
CA ASN A 275 -5.49 14.73 -9.33
C ASN A 275 -5.56 13.21 -9.07
N PRO A 276 -6.54 12.49 -9.64
CA PRO A 276 -6.73 11.06 -9.41
C PRO A 276 -5.64 10.20 -10.06
N SER A 277 -4.91 10.73 -11.06
CA SER A 277 -3.89 9.98 -11.81
C SER A 277 -2.71 9.53 -10.94
N GLY A 278 -2.48 10.17 -9.80
CA GLY A 278 -1.42 9.77 -8.86
C GLY A 278 -1.73 8.49 -8.06
N TYR A 279 -2.93 7.92 -8.24
CA TYR A 279 -3.41 6.72 -7.55
C TYR A 279 -3.60 5.52 -8.50
N GLU A 280 -3.33 5.71 -9.80
CA GLU A 280 -3.24 4.65 -10.82
C GLU A 280 -1.89 3.92 -10.72
#